data_AF-A0A7J0ACM4-F1
#
_entry.id   AF-A0A7J0ACM4-F1
#
_cell.length_a   1.000
_cell.length_b   1.000
_cell.length_c   1.000
_cell.angle_alpha   90.00
_cell.angle_beta   90.00
_cell.angle_gamma   90.00
#
_symmetry.space_group_name_H-M   'P 1'
#
loop_
_entity.id
_entity.type
_entity.pdbx_description
1 polymer ?
#
loop_
_entity_poly.entity_id
_entity_poly.type
_entity_poly.pdbx_seq_one_letter_code
_entity_poly.pdbx_strand_id
1 'polypeptide(L)'
;MKPKTALQKKVAILSAALRPITATQKRWAFSQCFKHTAYRGKNGSMICSECAHEWTAGDNRNNICRCPECGAKLTVSHSLKRKSTQKIHFAVVTSRDNFQVIRVVHVECRSRKGEKAEYIVDEVLQRWFDTEGNEVNIARKKCFMPRYCDAWNFDSDMEIRCRTANYDNIPIYATYPKCRVLPIIRRNGFNGFHDTDPYDLLKGLMSDNKVETLVKTRQYGLLAYYLYRSQYRRDSWQLIKICLRHGYKVKDVATWYDHINTLERLGMDVHNPLYLCPKSLRSVHNRLVELLKRREEKVRIENERNAEIRRQIRQRKDDEAKETYPQRMSRYLDLVFSDGLIEITVLQTAEDFYNEGEAMHHCVYTNAYYAKDNSLVMSAHIGEKRIETVEIDLQHMSISQAHGSHNQNSEYHDRIVSLVQRNLPAIARRTSQKSKNADVISA
;
A
#
# COMPACT_ATOMS: atom_id res chain seq x y z
N MET A 1 3.21 23.70 -26.42
CA MET A 1 1.99 24.51 -26.57
C MET A 1 2.40 25.94 -26.93
N LYS A 2 1.68 26.60 -27.85
CA LYS A 2 1.95 28.01 -28.17
C LYS A 2 1.64 28.90 -26.94
N PRO A 3 2.51 29.88 -26.60
CA PRO A 3 2.26 30.81 -25.49
C PRO A 3 0.97 31.61 -25.69
N LYS A 4 0.00 31.47 -24.78
CA LYS A 4 -1.29 32.19 -24.86
C LYS A 4 -1.32 33.40 -23.94
N THR A 5 -0.93 33.23 -22.67
CA THR A 5 -0.98 34.31 -21.67
C THR A 5 0.20 35.28 -21.79
N ALA A 6 0.04 36.50 -21.28
CA ALA A 6 1.12 37.50 -21.25
C ALA A 6 2.37 36.96 -20.51
N LEU A 7 2.15 36.30 -19.37
CA LEU A 7 3.21 35.63 -18.61
C LEU A 7 3.93 34.56 -19.43
N GLN A 8 3.18 33.69 -20.11
CA GLN A 8 3.74 32.65 -20.97
C GLN A 8 4.59 33.23 -22.10
N LYS A 9 4.10 34.28 -22.78
CA LYS A 9 4.84 34.97 -23.84
C LYS A 9 6.14 35.58 -23.31
N LYS A 10 6.08 36.23 -22.14
CA LYS A 10 7.25 36.80 -21.46
C LYS A 10 8.30 35.73 -21.13
N VAL A 11 7.88 34.62 -20.51
CA VAL A 11 8.78 33.51 -20.13
C VAL A 11 9.39 32.85 -21.37
N ALA A 12 8.64 32.69 -22.47
CA ALA A 12 9.18 32.14 -23.71
C ALA A 12 10.30 33.01 -24.30
N ILE A 13 10.14 34.35 -24.30
CA ILE A 13 11.17 35.29 -24.75
C ILE A 13 12.41 35.22 -23.84
N LEU A 14 12.20 35.22 -22.51
CA LEU A 14 13.29 35.15 -21.54
C LEU A 14 14.07 33.83 -21.64
N SER A 15 13.38 32.72 -21.89
CA SER A 15 13.97 31.40 -22.08
C SER A 15 14.83 31.32 -23.33
N ALA A 16 14.35 31.85 -24.46
CA ALA A 16 15.13 31.92 -25.70
C ALA A 16 16.42 32.76 -25.54
N ALA A 17 16.41 33.76 -24.66
CA ALA A 17 17.56 34.59 -24.35
C ALA A 17 18.52 33.99 -23.30
N LEU A 18 18.22 32.82 -22.71
CA LEU A 18 19.12 32.18 -21.76
C LEU A 18 20.37 31.65 -22.45
N ARG A 19 21.54 31.88 -21.84
CA ARG A 19 22.79 31.30 -22.31
C ARG A 19 22.74 29.77 -22.22
N PRO A 20 23.33 29.03 -23.17
CA PRO A 20 23.47 27.59 -23.08
C PRO A 20 24.20 27.14 -21.81
N ILE A 21 24.04 25.87 -21.43
CA ILE A 21 24.78 25.27 -20.32
C ILE A 21 26.28 25.29 -20.63
N THR A 22 27.06 25.88 -19.72
CA THR A 22 28.48 26.14 -19.91
C THR A 22 29.32 24.86 -19.88
N ALA A 23 30.49 24.87 -20.55
CA ALA A 23 31.43 23.75 -20.51
C ALA A 23 31.87 23.37 -19.08
N THR A 24 31.96 24.36 -18.17
CA THR A 24 32.30 24.11 -16.77
C THR A 24 31.19 23.37 -16.02
N GLN A 25 29.92 23.71 -16.27
CA GLN A 25 28.78 22.97 -15.71
C GLN A 25 28.73 21.54 -16.23
N LYS A 26 28.97 21.34 -17.54
CA LYS A 26 29.04 20.00 -18.15
C LYS A 26 30.15 19.15 -17.52
N ARG A 27 31.38 19.67 -17.43
CA ARG A 27 32.52 18.97 -16.80
C ARG A 27 32.26 18.60 -15.34
N TRP A 28 31.66 19.52 -14.57
CA TRP A 28 31.27 19.22 -13.20
C TRP A 28 30.29 18.04 -13.14
N ALA A 29 29.25 18.06 -13.97
CA ALA A 29 28.26 16.98 -14.01
C ALA A 29 28.89 15.63 -14.39
N PHE A 30 29.77 15.61 -15.39
CA PHE A 30 30.48 14.39 -15.79
C PHE A 30 31.28 13.78 -14.64
N SER A 31 31.95 14.63 -13.85
CA SER A 31 32.81 14.17 -12.74
C SER A 31 32.06 13.77 -11.46
N GLN A 32 30.94 14.42 -11.13
CA GLN A 32 30.28 14.26 -9.82
C GLN A 32 29.03 13.39 -9.90
N CYS A 33 28.38 13.34 -11.05
CA CYS A 33 27.05 12.74 -11.17
C CYS A 33 27.08 11.32 -11.76
N PHE A 34 28.24 10.83 -12.18
CA PHE A 34 28.39 9.51 -12.80
C PHE A 34 29.33 8.61 -12.01
N LYS A 35 29.04 7.32 -12.02
CA LYS A 35 29.97 6.31 -11.56
C LYS A 35 30.94 5.97 -12.68
N HIS A 36 32.20 6.35 -12.52
CA HIS A 36 33.26 5.97 -13.46
C HIS A 36 33.79 4.57 -13.13
N THR A 37 34.05 3.77 -14.16
CA THR A 37 34.32 2.33 -14.03
C THR A 37 35.67 1.96 -14.62
N ALA A 38 36.41 1.08 -13.94
CA ALA A 38 37.56 0.39 -14.54
C ALA A 38 37.12 -1.00 -14.99
N TYR A 39 37.21 -1.29 -16.28
CA TYR A 39 36.89 -2.61 -16.82
C TYR A 39 38.07 -3.54 -16.66
N ARG A 40 37.90 -4.64 -15.91
CA ARG A 40 38.94 -5.66 -15.80
C ARG A 40 39.07 -6.45 -17.12
N GLY A 41 40.29 -6.66 -17.56
CA GLY A 41 40.65 -7.50 -18.71
C GLY A 41 41.28 -8.82 -18.29
N LYS A 42 41.77 -9.56 -19.28
CA LYS A 42 42.51 -10.80 -19.03
C LYS A 42 43.85 -10.44 -18.37
N ASN A 43 44.34 -11.30 -17.49
CA ASN A 43 45.66 -11.19 -16.86
C ASN A 43 45.85 -9.92 -15.99
N GLY A 44 44.81 -9.44 -15.32
CA GLY A 44 44.92 -8.32 -14.37
C GLY A 44 45.00 -6.93 -15.01
N SER A 45 44.83 -6.81 -16.33
CA SER A 45 44.68 -5.52 -17.01
C SER A 45 43.42 -4.78 -16.55
N MET A 46 43.50 -3.46 -16.50
CA MET A 46 42.40 -2.54 -16.22
C MET A 46 42.30 -1.51 -17.35
N ILE A 47 41.08 -1.24 -17.79
CA ILE A 47 40.80 -0.27 -18.84
C ILE A 47 39.89 0.83 -18.27
N CYS A 48 40.27 2.09 -18.45
CA CYS A 48 39.53 3.24 -17.95
C CYS A 48 38.25 3.47 -18.77
N SER A 49 37.10 3.68 -18.12
CA SER A 49 35.87 4.08 -18.82
C SER A 49 35.94 5.46 -19.46
N GLU A 50 36.78 6.35 -18.93
CA GLU A 50 36.82 7.76 -19.32
C GLU A 50 37.76 8.04 -20.48
N CYS A 51 39.01 7.59 -20.40
CA CYS A 51 40.05 7.87 -21.41
C CYS A 51 40.48 6.66 -22.22
N ALA A 52 39.90 5.48 -21.97
CA ALA A 52 40.27 4.20 -22.62
C ALA A 52 41.71 3.72 -22.36
N HIS A 53 42.48 4.38 -21.48
CA HIS A 53 43.81 3.92 -21.09
C HIS A 53 43.76 2.49 -20.54
N GLU A 54 44.71 1.66 -20.94
CA GLU A 54 44.90 0.32 -20.43
C GLU A 54 46.19 0.25 -19.60
N TRP A 55 46.11 -0.32 -18.41
CA TRP A 55 47.27 -0.53 -17.53
C TRP A 55 47.13 -1.82 -16.74
N THR A 56 48.24 -2.37 -16.26
CA THR A 56 48.24 -3.55 -15.40
C THR A 56 47.94 -3.13 -13.96
N ALA A 57 46.95 -3.75 -13.32
CA ALA A 57 46.71 -3.54 -11.90
C ALA A 57 47.86 -4.14 -11.08
N GLY A 58 48.40 -3.38 -10.12
CA GLY A 58 49.13 -3.99 -9.00
C GLY A 58 48.20 -4.82 -8.10
N ASP A 59 48.74 -5.49 -7.07
CA ASP A 59 48.04 -6.36 -6.10
C ASP A 59 46.96 -5.67 -5.21
N ASN A 60 46.32 -4.62 -5.72
CA ASN A 60 45.27 -3.89 -5.02
C ASN A 60 43.97 -4.69 -5.04
N ARG A 61 43.68 -5.37 -3.92
CA ARG A 61 42.37 -5.97 -3.59
C ARG A 61 41.24 -4.95 -3.41
N ASN A 62 41.51 -3.65 -3.53
CA ASN A 62 40.51 -2.59 -3.38
C ASN A 62 39.66 -2.42 -4.65
N ASN A 63 38.35 -2.30 -4.46
CA ASN A 63 37.38 -2.06 -5.54
C ASN A 63 37.42 -0.62 -6.11
N ILE A 64 38.35 0.23 -5.67
CA ILE A 64 38.51 1.61 -6.10
C ILE A 64 39.95 1.82 -6.57
N CYS A 65 40.13 2.38 -7.75
CA CYS A 65 41.43 2.75 -8.29
C CYS A 65 41.39 4.17 -8.91
N ARG A 66 42.55 4.71 -9.26
CA ARG A 66 42.65 5.94 -10.05
C ARG A 66 43.32 5.62 -11.39
N CYS A 67 42.80 6.19 -12.47
CA CYS A 67 43.43 6.06 -13.76
C CYS A 67 44.78 6.81 -13.76
N PRO A 68 45.88 6.20 -14.22
CA PRO A 68 47.19 6.85 -14.26
C PRO A 68 47.25 8.00 -15.29
N GLU A 69 46.45 7.94 -16.36
CA GLU A 69 46.47 8.96 -17.42
C GLU A 69 45.52 10.13 -17.12
N CYS A 70 44.24 9.88 -16.84
CA CYS A 70 43.26 10.94 -16.63
C CYS A 70 43.01 11.29 -15.16
N GLY A 71 43.59 10.57 -14.21
CA GLY A 71 43.43 10.80 -12.77
C GLY A 71 42.02 10.50 -12.21
N ALA A 72 41.08 10.07 -13.04
CA ALA A 72 39.70 9.79 -12.63
C ALA A 72 39.65 8.70 -11.56
N LYS A 73 38.78 8.89 -10.54
CA LYS A 73 38.48 7.88 -9.52
C LYS A 73 37.50 6.86 -10.09
N LEU A 74 37.93 5.62 -10.22
CA LEU A 74 37.19 4.54 -10.87
C LEU A 74 36.79 3.46 -9.87
N THR A 75 35.60 2.89 -10.06
CA THR A 75 35.18 1.65 -9.39
C THR A 75 35.51 0.46 -10.28
N VAL A 76 36.22 -0.54 -9.76
CA VAL A 76 36.57 -1.74 -10.52
C VAL A 76 35.31 -2.57 -10.77
N SER A 77 35.02 -2.85 -12.05
CA SER A 77 33.95 -3.78 -12.43
C SER A 77 34.51 -5.19 -12.54
N HIS A 78 33.87 -6.12 -11.80
CA HIS A 78 34.09 -7.56 -11.92
C HIS A 78 33.15 -8.22 -12.93
N SER A 79 32.30 -7.44 -13.60
CA SER A 79 31.35 -7.95 -14.57
C SER A 79 32.00 -8.14 -15.95
N LEU A 80 31.54 -9.15 -16.69
CA LEU A 80 31.87 -9.35 -18.11
C LEU A 80 31.20 -8.32 -19.03
N LYS A 81 30.29 -7.47 -18.50
CA LYS A 81 29.63 -6.41 -19.28
C LYS A 81 30.66 -5.42 -19.82
N ARG A 82 30.69 -5.28 -21.14
CA ARG A 82 31.60 -4.38 -21.88
C ARG A 82 30.98 -3.02 -22.23
N LYS A 83 29.71 -2.83 -21.95
CA LYS A 83 28.95 -1.60 -22.21
C LYS A 83 28.20 -1.20 -20.94
N SER A 84 28.18 0.10 -20.66
CA SER A 84 27.41 0.68 -19.58
C SER A 84 26.78 1.99 -20.05
N THR A 85 25.48 2.12 -19.81
CA THR A 85 24.75 3.37 -20.04
C THR A 85 24.22 3.86 -18.71
N GLN A 86 24.53 5.12 -18.37
CA GLN A 86 24.02 5.80 -17.20
C GLN A 86 23.25 7.04 -17.66
N LYS A 87 22.08 7.27 -17.06
CA LYS A 87 21.22 8.41 -17.35
C LYS A 87 20.91 9.13 -16.06
N ILE A 88 21.09 10.44 -16.06
CA ILE A 88 20.84 11.28 -14.89
C ILE A 88 20.18 12.59 -15.32
N HIS A 89 19.63 13.30 -14.34
CA HIS A 89 19.31 14.71 -14.47
C HIS A 89 20.09 15.48 -13.41
N PHE A 90 20.72 16.58 -13.80
CA PHE A 90 21.29 17.54 -12.84
C PHE A 90 20.64 18.91 -13.04
N ALA A 91 20.63 19.70 -11.97
CA ALA A 91 20.00 21.02 -11.99
C ALA A 91 21.02 22.15 -11.99
N VAL A 92 20.70 23.23 -12.71
CA VAL A 92 21.38 24.51 -12.65
C VAL A 92 20.37 25.57 -12.23
N VAL A 93 20.66 26.25 -11.13
CA VAL A 93 19.78 27.25 -10.53
C VAL A 93 20.30 28.66 -10.82
N THR A 94 19.46 29.48 -11.44
CA THR A 94 19.77 30.88 -11.78
C THR A 94 18.54 31.78 -11.56
N SER A 95 18.69 33.10 -11.69
CA SER A 95 17.55 34.02 -11.73
C SER A 95 17.66 34.99 -12.90
N ARG A 96 16.51 35.37 -13.46
CA ARG A 96 16.41 36.27 -14.61
C ARG A 96 15.11 37.04 -14.55
N ASP A 97 15.19 38.37 -14.63
CA ASP A 97 14.02 39.27 -14.69
C ASP A 97 12.98 38.99 -13.59
N ASN A 98 13.44 38.93 -12.35
CA ASN A 98 12.66 38.58 -11.15
C ASN A 98 12.04 37.17 -11.11
N PHE A 99 12.32 36.33 -12.10
CA PHE A 99 12.03 34.90 -12.02
C PHE A 99 13.20 34.14 -11.40
N GLN A 100 12.87 33.21 -10.51
CA GLN A 100 13.73 32.11 -10.16
C GLN A 100 13.62 31.05 -11.26
N VAL A 101 14.77 30.55 -11.72
CA VAL A 101 14.84 29.61 -12.83
C VAL A 101 15.62 28.37 -12.42
N ILE A 102 15.02 27.20 -12.60
CA ILE A 102 15.65 25.90 -12.39
C ILE A 102 15.73 25.20 -13.73
N ARG A 103 16.95 24.98 -14.22
CA ARG A 103 17.22 24.32 -15.49
C ARG A 103 17.63 22.88 -15.21
N VAL A 104 16.83 21.94 -15.69
CA VAL A 104 17.07 20.50 -15.56
C VAL A 104 17.72 20.02 -16.86
N VAL A 105 18.91 19.45 -16.71
CA VAL A 105 19.74 18.98 -17.81
C VAL A 105 19.84 17.47 -17.72
N HIS A 106 19.41 16.79 -18.77
CA HIS A 106 19.61 15.37 -18.95
C HIS A 106 21.04 15.11 -19.44
N VAL A 107 21.69 14.11 -18.84
CA VAL A 107 22.98 13.63 -19.33
C VAL A 107 22.93 12.12 -19.44
N GLU A 108 23.29 11.62 -20.63
CA GLU A 108 23.52 10.21 -20.89
C GLU A 108 25.01 9.97 -21.07
N CYS A 109 25.58 9.08 -20.25
CA CYS A 109 26.95 8.61 -20.37
C CYS A 109 26.93 7.20 -20.97
N ARG A 110 27.54 7.03 -22.14
CA ARG A 110 27.77 5.75 -22.79
C ARG A 110 29.24 5.40 -22.66
N SER A 111 29.53 4.33 -21.95
CA SER A 111 30.88 3.79 -21.81
C SER A 111 30.95 2.41 -22.45
N ARG A 112 32.00 2.19 -23.25
CA ARG A 112 32.34 0.89 -23.81
C ARG A 112 33.80 0.58 -23.52
N LYS A 113 34.08 -0.66 -23.15
CA LYS A 113 35.44 -1.13 -22.85
C LYS A 113 36.35 -0.92 -24.06
N GLY A 114 37.39 -0.11 -23.88
CA GLY A 114 38.39 0.24 -24.91
C GLY A 114 38.04 1.49 -25.72
N GLU A 115 36.95 2.19 -25.40
CA GLU A 115 36.54 3.42 -26.05
C GLU A 115 36.36 4.55 -25.02
N LYS A 116 36.59 5.79 -25.45
CA LYS A 116 36.38 6.98 -24.63
C LYS A 116 34.89 7.11 -24.29
N ALA A 117 34.56 7.52 -23.07
CA ALA A 117 33.17 7.77 -22.69
C ALA A 117 32.55 8.87 -23.57
N GLU A 118 31.35 8.58 -24.09
CA GLU A 118 30.53 9.53 -24.81
C GLU A 118 29.50 10.13 -23.86
N TYR A 119 29.35 11.46 -23.90
CA TYR A 119 28.38 12.21 -23.10
C TYR A 119 27.43 12.98 -23.99
N ILE A 120 26.15 12.63 -23.92
CA ILE A 120 25.06 13.35 -24.59
C ILE A 120 24.43 14.25 -23.54
N VAL A 121 24.33 15.56 -23.82
CA VAL A 121 23.86 16.57 -22.86
C VAL A 121 22.75 17.38 -23.49
N ASP A 122 21.58 17.33 -22.87
CA ASP A 122 20.40 18.06 -23.34
C ASP A 122 19.68 18.75 -22.19
N GLU A 123 19.37 20.03 -22.37
CA GLU A 123 18.44 20.71 -21.49
C GLU A 123 17.02 20.25 -21.81
N VAL A 124 16.31 19.76 -20.80
CA VAL A 124 15.02 19.06 -20.99
C VAL A 124 13.85 19.77 -20.32
N LEU A 125 14.11 20.54 -19.26
CA LEU A 125 13.08 21.28 -18.55
C LEU A 125 13.65 22.56 -17.93
N GLN A 126 12.88 23.63 -17.96
CA GLN A 126 13.07 24.85 -17.21
C GLN A 126 11.81 25.13 -16.40
N ARG A 127 11.97 25.28 -15.08
CA ARG A 127 10.91 25.75 -14.18
C ARG A 127 11.14 27.23 -13.89
N TRP A 128 10.16 28.05 -14.23
CA TRP A 128 10.17 29.48 -13.98
C TRP A 128 9.10 29.78 -12.96
N PHE A 129 9.47 30.49 -11.89
CA PHE A 129 8.51 30.94 -10.90
C PHE A 129 8.93 32.28 -10.30
N ASP A 130 7.95 33.13 -10.00
CA ASP A 130 8.16 34.44 -9.41
C ASP A 130 7.79 34.47 -7.92
N THR A 131 7.87 35.66 -7.32
CA THR A 131 7.54 35.88 -5.91
C THR A 131 6.05 35.92 -5.61
N GLU A 132 5.21 36.04 -6.64
CA GLU A 132 3.75 36.02 -6.52
C GLU A 132 3.20 34.59 -6.56
N GLY A 133 4.04 33.61 -6.89
CA GLY A 133 3.67 32.20 -7.00
C GLY A 133 3.21 31.81 -8.41
N ASN A 134 3.36 32.70 -9.39
CA ASN A 134 3.08 32.34 -10.78
C ASN A 134 4.19 31.44 -11.32
N GLU A 135 3.81 30.40 -12.06
CA GLU A 135 4.76 29.41 -12.58
C GLU A 135 4.54 29.09 -14.05
N VAL A 136 5.63 28.91 -14.79
CA VAL A 136 5.63 28.47 -16.18
C VAL A 136 6.73 27.44 -16.39
N ASN A 137 6.36 26.30 -16.97
CA ASN A 137 7.31 25.26 -17.36
C ASN A 137 7.57 25.33 -18.87
N ILE A 138 8.84 25.33 -19.25
CA ILE A 138 9.27 25.11 -20.64
C ILE A 138 10.02 23.78 -20.68
N ALA A 139 9.56 22.84 -21.47
CA ALA A 139 10.16 21.50 -21.50
C ALA A 139 10.07 20.87 -22.89
N ARG A 140 11.04 19.99 -23.16
CA ARG A 140 10.97 19.06 -24.29
C ARG A 140 9.78 18.14 -24.09
N LYS A 141 9.24 17.62 -25.20
CA LYS A 141 8.17 16.62 -25.17
C LYS A 141 8.69 15.34 -24.49
N LYS A 142 7.87 14.76 -23.62
CA LYS A 142 8.05 13.37 -23.17
C LYS A 142 7.52 12.39 -24.22
N CYS A 143 8.17 11.23 -24.36
CA CYS A 143 7.66 10.15 -25.20
C CYS A 143 6.29 9.65 -24.68
N PHE A 144 5.44 9.13 -25.57
CA PHE A 144 4.12 8.60 -25.21
C PHE A 144 4.28 7.37 -24.30
N MET A 145 3.47 7.25 -23.23
CA MET A 145 3.51 6.17 -22.24
C MET A 145 4.84 6.01 -21.44
N PRO A 146 5.39 7.07 -20.82
CA PRO A 146 6.63 6.92 -20.08
C PRO A 146 6.32 6.30 -18.70
N ARG A 147 6.44 4.97 -18.59
CA ARG A 147 6.71 4.33 -17.28
C ARG A 147 8.06 4.77 -16.68
N TYR A 148 8.87 5.49 -17.46
CA TYR A 148 10.20 5.94 -17.11
C TYR A 148 10.32 7.47 -17.14
N CYS A 149 10.77 8.05 -16.03
CA CYS A 149 10.91 9.49 -15.83
C CYS A 149 12.01 10.17 -16.67
N ASP A 150 12.78 9.42 -17.47
CA ASP A 150 13.88 9.86 -18.33
C ASP A 150 13.58 9.78 -19.84
N ALA A 151 12.38 9.36 -20.25
CA ALA A 151 12.00 9.22 -21.65
C ALA A 151 11.64 10.58 -22.32
N TRP A 152 12.67 11.32 -22.75
CA TRP A 152 12.54 12.59 -23.47
C TRP A 152 12.60 12.37 -24.99
N ASN A 153 11.82 13.17 -25.73
CA ASN A 153 11.99 13.31 -27.17
C ASN A 153 13.00 14.44 -27.44
N PHE A 154 14.24 14.08 -27.76
CA PHE A 154 15.32 15.03 -27.99
C PHE A 154 15.18 15.82 -29.30
N ASP A 155 14.37 15.31 -30.24
CA ASP A 155 14.05 16.01 -31.50
C ASP A 155 12.95 17.05 -31.32
N SER A 156 12.35 17.15 -30.13
CA SER A 156 11.29 18.13 -29.85
C SER A 156 11.83 19.42 -29.25
N ASP A 157 11.26 20.55 -29.66
CA ASP A 157 11.62 21.86 -29.14
C ASP A 157 11.30 22.03 -27.65
N MET A 158 12.06 22.92 -27.00
CA MET A 158 11.76 23.45 -25.67
C MET A 158 10.58 24.41 -25.77
N GLU A 159 9.38 23.92 -25.43
CA GLU A 159 8.15 24.70 -25.50
C GLU A 159 7.38 24.72 -24.19
N ILE A 160 6.42 25.63 -24.07
CA ILE A 160 5.58 25.71 -22.87
C ILE A 160 4.78 24.42 -22.71
N ARG A 161 4.83 23.84 -21.51
CA ARG A 161 4.10 22.63 -21.12
C ARG A 161 3.23 22.89 -19.90
N CYS A 162 2.04 22.32 -19.91
CA CYS A 162 1.18 22.28 -18.73
C CYS A 162 1.82 21.42 -17.63
N ARG A 163 1.54 21.76 -16.37
CA ARG A 163 1.93 20.94 -15.23
C ARG A 163 1.20 19.60 -15.31
N THR A 164 1.98 18.53 -15.26
CA THR A 164 1.52 17.14 -15.21
C THR A 164 2.56 16.37 -14.41
N ALA A 165 2.17 15.24 -13.82
CA ALA A 165 3.07 14.38 -13.07
C ALA A 165 4.38 14.05 -13.83
N ASN A 166 4.31 13.96 -15.17
CA ASN A 166 5.48 13.69 -16.04
C ASN A 166 6.55 14.78 -16.03
N TYR A 167 6.19 16.03 -15.75
CA TYR A 167 7.12 17.17 -15.67
C TYR A 167 7.34 17.66 -14.24
N ASP A 168 6.43 17.32 -13.32
CA ASP A 168 6.55 17.67 -11.90
C ASP A 168 7.48 16.68 -11.15
N ASN A 169 7.52 15.41 -11.53
CA ASN A 169 8.31 14.37 -10.84
C ASN A 169 9.54 13.94 -11.65
N ILE A 170 10.56 14.81 -11.73
CA ILE A 170 11.83 14.49 -12.40
C ILE A 170 12.91 14.34 -11.32
N PRO A 171 13.50 13.15 -11.15
CA PRO A 171 14.51 12.94 -10.13
C PRO A 171 15.80 13.68 -10.50
N ILE A 172 16.17 14.66 -9.68
CA ILE A 172 17.42 15.41 -9.83
C ILE A 172 18.49 14.70 -8.99
N TYR A 173 19.54 14.20 -9.65
CA TYR A 173 20.63 13.51 -8.98
C TYR A 173 21.50 14.47 -8.17
N ALA A 174 21.81 15.63 -8.74
CA ALA A 174 22.60 16.67 -8.08
C ALA A 174 22.30 18.06 -8.64
N THR A 175 22.56 19.08 -7.81
CA THR A 175 22.43 20.49 -8.22
C THR A 175 23.80 21.14 -8.28
N TYR A 176 24.08 21.86 -9.37
CA TYR A 176 25.34 22.57 -9.57
C TYR A 176 25.55 23.61 -8.45
N PRO A 177 26.71 23.60 -7.75
CA PRO A 177 26.89 24.34 -6.51
C PRO A 177 26.87 25.87 -6.68
N LYS A 178 27.36 26.39 -7.82
CA LYS A 178 27.30 27.83 -8.10
C LYS A 178 25.91 28.16 -8.63
N CYS A 179 25.08 28.74 -7.77
CA CYS A 179 23.71 29.11 -8.09
C CYS A 179 23.46 30.61 -7.89
N ARG A 180 22.42 31.12 -8.56
CA ARG A 180 21.87 32.45 -8.33
C ARG A 180 20.41 32.30 -7.93
N VAL A 181 20.06 32.87 -6.78
CA VAL A 181 18.72 32.82 -6.20
C VAL A 181 18.15 34.23 -6.02
N LEU A 182 16.83 34.37 -6.01
CA LEU A 182 16.18 35.64 -5.72
C LEU A 182 16.51 36.15 -4.29
N PRO A 183 16.52 37.46 -4.05
CA PRO A 183 16.80 38.03 -2.73
C PRO A 183 15.88 37.51 -1.62
N ILE A 184 14.58 37.32 -1.91
CA ILE A 184 13.60 36.78 -0.95
C ILE A 184 13.98 35.38 -0.45
N ILE A 185 14.49 34.52 -1.35
CA ILE A 185 14.93 33.16 -1.02
C ILE A 185 16.14 33.20 -0.08
N ARG A 186 17.09 34.13 -0.32
CA ARG A 186 18.23 34.33 0.59
C ARG A 186 17.80 34.84 1.96
N ARG A 187 16.90 35.84 1.98
CA ARG A 187 16.33 36.38 3.22
C ARG A 187 15.66 35.30 4.06
N ASN A 188 14.96 34.37 3.41
CA ASN A 188 14.24 33.28 4.06
C ASN A 188 15.18 32.12 4.47
N GLY A 189 16.51 32.27 4.34
CA GLY A 189 17.50 31.40 4.97
C GLY A 189 18.25 30.45 4.04
N PHE A 190 18.09 30.56 2.71
CA PHE A 190 18.80 29.70 1.77
C PHE A 190 20.33 29.75 1.96
N ASN A 191 20.92 28.59 2.24
CA ASN A 191 22.37 28.42 2.40
C ASN A 191 22.92 27.15 1.73
N GLY A 192 22.14 26.51 0.86
CA GLY A 192 22.50 25.28 0.17
C GLY A 192 21.27 24.41 -0.11
N PHE A 193 21.46 23.33 -0.88
CA PHE A 193 20.37 22.42 -1.26
C PHE A 193 20.16 21.24 -0.30
N HIS A 194 21.15 20.89 0.53
CA HIS A 194 21.03 19.87 1.58
C HIS A 194 20.38 18.55 1.15
N ASP A 195 20.78 18.03 -0.01
CA ASP A 195 20.25 16.79 -0.60
C ASP A 195 18.73 16.80 -0.82
N THR A 196 18.14 17.99 -1.01
CA THR A 196 16.73 18.18 -1.36
C THR A 196 16.56 18.58 -2.82
N ASP A 197 15.36 18.33 -3.35
CA ASP A 197 14.99 18.81 -4.68
C ASP A 197 15.05 20.35 -4.74
N PRO A 198 15.78 20.94 -5.70
CA PRO A 198 15.96 22.38 -5.76
C PRO A 198 14.65 23.13 -6.01
N TYR A 199 13.68 22.54 -6.70
CA TYR A 199 12.38 23.19 -6.91
C TYR A 199 11.58 23.22 -5.61
N ASP A 200 11.44 22.07 -4.95
CA ASP A 200 10.65 21.99 -3.70
C ASP A 200 11.25 22.89 -2.62
N LEU A 201 12.58 22.92 -2.48
CA LEU A 201 13.25 23.79 -1.51
C LEU A 201 13.05 25.27 -1.80
N LEU A 202 13.34 25.70 -3.03
CA LEU A 202 13.31 27.13 -3.38
C LEU A 202 11.88 27.66 -3.38
N LYS A 203 10.91 26.86 -3.86
CA LYS A 203 9.49 27.20 -3.78
C LYS A 203 9.00 27.23 -2.34
N GLY A 204 9.30 26.18 -1.57
CA GLY A 204 8.93 26.10 -0.15
C GLY A 204 9.47 27.27 0.66
N LEU A 205 10.70 27.70 0.40
CA LEU A 205 11.28 28.88 1.04
C LEU A 205 10.54 30.18 0.75
N MET A 206 9.81 30.30 -0.35
CA MET A 206 9.03 31.49 -0.66
C MET A 206 7.61 31.43 -0.11
N SER A 207 7.00 30.24 -0.10
CA SER A 207 5.57 30.07 0.20
C SER A 207 5.26 29.54 1.60
N ASP A 208 6.23 28.92 2.29
CA ASP A 208 5.99 28.19 3.54
C ASP A 208 6.97 28.57 4.65
N ASN A 209 6.44 29.15 5.72
CA ASN A 209 7.21 29.55 6.90
C ASN A 209 7.78 28.36 7.68
N LYS A 210 7.20 27.16 7.56
CA LYS A 210 7.70 25.92 8.15
C LYS A 210 9.03 25.52 7.50
N VAL A 211 9.13 25.67 6.17
CA VAL A 211 10.37 25.41 5.41
C VAL A 211 11.48 26.36 5.86
N GLU A 212 11.19 27.65 5.93
CA GLU A 212 12.12 28.67 6.44
C GLU A 212 12.63 28.31 7.85
N THR A 213 11.73 27.92 8.75
CA THR A 213 12.08 27.51 10.12
C THR A 213 13.00 26.29 10.12
N LEU A 214 12.70 25.25 9.33
CA LEU A 214 13.51 24.03 9.25
C LEU A 214 14.91 24.31 8.67
N VAL A 215 15.02 25.19 7.68
CA VAL A 215 16.30 25.63 7.11
C VAL A 215 17.12 26.41 8.14
N LYS A 216 16.52 27.41 8.79
CA LYS A 216 17.21 28.26 9.79
C LYS A 216 17.65 27.47 11.03
N THR A 217 16.87 26.47 11.43
CA THR A 217 17.20 25.56 12.56
C THR A 217 18.12 24.41 12.16
N ARG A 218 18.52 24.31 10.88
CA ARG A 218 19.39 23.26 10.32
C ARG A 218 18.86 21.85 10.53
N GLN A 219 17.54 21.67 10.47
CA GLN A 219 16.86 20.38 10.56
C GLN A 219 16.71 19.75 9.18
N TYR A 220 17.82 19.52 8.48
CA TYR A 220 17.81 19.14 7.06
C TYR A 220 17.17 17.77 6.79
N GLY A 221 17.29 16.82 7.73
CA GLY A 221 16.57 15.54 7.62
C GLY A 221 15.06 15.73 7.62
N LEU A 222 14.53 16.53 8.56
CA LEU A 222 13.11 16.87 8.62
C LEU A 222 12.67 17.70 7.41
N LEU A 223 13.50 18.62 6.94
CA LEU A 223 13.26 19.42 5.75
C LEU A 223 13.06 18.54 4.52
N ALA A 224 13.99 17.62 4.25
CA ALA A 224 13.90 16.71 3.11
C ALA A 224 12.62 15.86 3.16
N TYR A 225 12.29 15.33 4.34
CA TYR A 225 11.07 14.55 4.54
C TYR A 225 9.80 15.41 4.39
N TYR A 226 9.80 16.63 4.93
CA TYR A 226 8.68 17.56 4.86
C TYR A 226 8.37 17.96 3.41
N LEU A 227 9.39 18.31 2.64
CA LEU A 227 9.24 18.66 1.22
C LEU A 227 8.75 17.45 0.39
N TYR A 228 9.30 16.25 0.65
CA TYR A 228 8.92 15.03 -0.09
C TYR A 228 7.52 14.49 0.25
N ARG A 229 7.09 14.55 1.53
CA ARG A 229 5.85 13.87 2.01
C ARG A 229 4.71 14.80 2.43
N SER A 230 4.85 16.13 2.35
CA SER A 230 3.78 17.08 2.70
C SER A 230 2.48 16.88 1.91
N GLN A 231 2.51 16.15 0.80
CA GLN A 231 1.32 15.87 -0.01
C GLN A 231 0.39 14.79 0.60
N TYR A 232 0.83 13.96 1.57
CA TYR A 232 0.05 12.76 1.96
C TYR A 232 0.02 12.34 3.45
N ARG A 233 0.61 13.06 4.43
CA ARG A 233 0.51 12.64 5.86
C ARG A 233 0.46 13.77 6.89
N ARG A 234 -0.14 13.43 8.04
CA ARG A 234 -0.29 14.12 9.33
C ARG A 234 0.58 15.37 9.52
N ASP A 235 -0.06 16.52 9.72
CA ASP A 235 0.63 17.75 10.15
C ASP A 235 1.23 17.57 11.56
N SER A 236 2.49 17.18 11.61
CA SER A 236 3.23 16.91 12.86
C SER A 236 4.00 18.14 13.33
N TRP A 237 3.64 19.34 12.85
CA TRP A 237 4.33 20.57 13.16
C TRP A 237 4.39 20.89 14.66
N GLN A 238 3.34 20.54 15.42
CA GLN A 238 3.34 20.73 16.88
C GLN A 238 4.45 19.91 17.56
N LEU A 239 4.64 18.66 17.13
CA LEU A 239 5.70 17.78 17.62
C LEU A 239 7.08 18.30 17.21
N ILE A 240 7.23 18.76 15.97
CA ILE A 240 8.47 19.40 15.50
C ILE A 240 8.80 20.64 16.35
N LYS A 241 7.82 21.49 16.67
CA LYS A 241 8.03 22.65 17.54
C LYS A 241 8.52 22.24 18.93
N ILE A 242 8.04 21.13 19.50
CA ILE A 242 8.56 20.60 20.76
C ILE A 242 10.03 20.21 20.58
N CYS A 243 10.38 19.42 19.56
CA CYS A 243 11.77 19.07 19.28
C CYS A 243 12.68 20.31 19.14
N LEU A 244 12.22 21.34 18.43
CA LEU A 244 12.96 22.59 18.26
C LEU A 244 13.19 23.32 19.58
N ARG A 245 12.17 23.45 20.44
CA ARG A 245 12.29 24.09 21.77
C ARG A 245 13.28 23.37 22.68
N HIS A 246 13.41 22.05 22.54
CA HIS A 246 14.33 21.23 23.32
C HIS A 246 15.69 21.01 22.63
N GLY A 247 15.98 21.70 21.53
CA GLY A 247 17.25 21.57 20.80
C GLY A 247 17.47 20.18 20.19
N TYR A 248 16.41 19.39 20.03
CA TYR A 248 16.48 18.02 19.54
C TYR A 248 16.61 17.98 18.01
N LYS A 249 17.70 17.39 17.50
CA LYS A 249 17.92 17.20 16.06
C LYS A 249 17.47 15.81 15.62
N VAL A 250 16.43 15.77 14.81
CA VAL A 250 15.91 14.52 14.24
C VAL A 250 16.79 14.14 13.05
N LYS A 251 17.72 13.19 13.28
CA LYS A 251 18.62 12.68 12.23
C LYS A 251 17.92 11.65 11.34
N ASP A 252 17.19 10.73 11.95
CA ASP A 252 16.45 9.67 11.27
C ASP A 252 14.95 9.93 11.40
N VAL A 253 14.40 10.60 10.38
CA VAL A 253 13.01 11.03 10.37
C VAL A 253 12.04 9.86 10.24
N ALA A 254 12.40 8.84 9.46
CA ALA A 254 11.55 7.65 9.28
C ALA A 254 11.35 6.94 10.62
N THR A 255 12.45 6.63 11.31
CA THR A 255 12.40 6.02 12.64
C THR A 255 11.70 6.94 13.66
N TRP A 256 11.83 8.26 13.53
CA TRP A 256 11.17 9.20 14.45
C TRP A 256 9.64 9.19 14.29
N TYR A 257 9.13 9.16 13.05
CA TYR A 257 7.70 8.99 12.82
C TYR A 257 7.18 7.64 13.30
N ASP A 258 7.92 6.56 13.07
CA ASP A 258 7.53 5.22 13.55
C ASP A 258 7.56 5.14 15.07
N HIS A 259 8.49 5.83 15.72
CA HIS A 259 8.54 6.00 17.16
C HIS A 259 7.30 6.73 17.70
N ILE A 260 6.87 7.83 17.06
CA ILE A 260 5.62 8.53 17.42
C ILE A 260 4.42 7.59 17.30
N ASN A 261 4.28 6.88 16.17
CA ASN A 261 3.18 5.93 15.98
C ASN A 261 3.19 4.82 17.05
N THR A 262 4.38 4.38 17.47
CA THR A 262 4.54 3.36 18.52
C THR A 262 4.10 3.90 19.87
N LEU A 263 4.44 5.15 20.21
CA LEU A 263 3.98 5.80 21.44
C LEU A 263 2.45 5.87 21.50
N GLU A 264 1.80 6.23 20.39
CA GLU A 264 0.33 6.33 20.33
C GLU A 264 -0.36 4.99 20.50
N ARG A 265 0.15 3.94 19.84
CA ARG A 265 -0.38 2.57 20.00
C ARG A 265 -0.23 2.06 21.43
N LEU A 266 0.79 2.53 22.14
CA LEU A 266 0.99 2.23 23.56
C LEU A 266 0.15 3.13 24.48
N GLY A 267 -0.52 4.16 23.96
CA GLY A 267 -1.29 5.14 24.75
C GLY A 267 -0.42 6.15 25.51
N MET A 268 0.82 6.35 25.06
CA MET A 268 1.77 7.29 25.67
C MET A 268 1.60 8.69 25.11
N ASP A 269 1.86 9.72 25.93
CA ASP A 269 1.78 11.11 25.49
C ASP A 269 2.92 11.49 24.52
N VAL A 270 2.56 11.72 23.27
CA VAL A 270 3.48 12.15 22.20
C VAL A 270 3.95 13.60 22.33
N HIS A 271 3.28 14.43 23.13
CA HIS A 271 3.67 15.82 23.37
C HIS A 271 4.67 15.97 24.52
N ASN A 272 4.88 14.92 25.31
CA ASN A 272 5.87 14.93 26.37
C ASN A 272 7.30 14.87 25.79
N PRO A 273 8.16 15.88 26.04
CA PRO A 273 9.53 15.91 25.52
C PRO A 273 10.37 14.70 25.93
N LEU A 274 10.07 14.10 27.09
CA LEU A 274 10.77 12.90 27.59
C LEU A 274 10.65 11.72 26.62
N TYR A 275 9.47 11.55 26.02
CA TYR A 275 9.20 10.46 25.08
C TYR A 275 9.51 10.86 23.64
N LEU A 276 9.25 12.11 23.27
CA LEU A 276 9.41 12.60 21.90
C LEU A 276 10.89 12.85 21.52
N CYS A 277 11.74 13.23 22.48
CA CYS A 277 13.13 13.62 22.25
C CYS A 277 14.13 12.66 22.95
N PRO A 278 14.12 11.35 22.65
CA PRO A 278 15.01 10.39 23.29
C PRO A 278 16.47 10.60 22.88
N LYS A 279 17.40 10.48 23.84
CA LYS A 279 18.86 10.55 23.58
C LYS A 279 19.31 9.53 22.53
N SER A 280 18.75 8.31 22.58
CA SER A 280 18.97 7.25 21.59
C SER A 280 17.64 6.79 21.01
N LEU A 281 17.21 7.43 19.92
CA LEU A 281 15.94 7.16 19.25
C LEU A 281 15.76 5.68 18.91
N ARG A 282 16.77 5.06 18.30
CA ARG A 282 16.71 3.66 17.85
C ARG A 282 16.57 2.67 19.02
N SER A 283 17.31 2.89 20.11
CA SER A 283 17.24 2.03 21.29
C SER A 283 15.86 2.11 21.96
N VAL A 284 15.35 3.33 22.17
CA VAL A 284 14.03 3.53 22.78
C VAL A 284 12.93 2.98 21.88
N HIS A 285 12.98 3.27 20.57
CA HIS A 285 12.04 2.75 19.59
C HIS A 285 11.98 1.22 19.62
N ASN A 286 13.13 0.54 19.55
CA ASN A 286 13.20 -0.93 19.58
C ASN A 286 12.57 -1.51 20.85
N ARG A 287 12.86 -0.91 22.01
CA ARG A 287 12.28 -1.32 23.30
C ARG A 287 10.75 -1.17 23.31
N LEU A 288 10.23 -0.07 22.78
CA LEU A 288 8.78 0.17 22.71
C LEU A 288 8.09 -0.77 21.73
N VAL A 289 8.71 -1.06 20.58
CA VAL A 289 8.23 -2.05 19.62
C VAL A 289 8.16 -3.44 20.26
N GLU A 290 9.16 -3.83 21.04
CA GLU A 290 9.13 -5.10 21.75
C GLU A 290 8.00 -5.16 22.80
N LEU A 291 7.79 -4.07 23.56
CA LEU A 291 6.68 -3.97 24.50
C LEU A 291 5.32 -4.11 23.80
N LEU A 292 5.17 -3.44 22.65
CA LEU A 292 3.96 -3.48 21.84
C LEU A 292 3.69 -4.90 21.32
N LYS A 293 4.73 -5.58 20.81
CA LYS A 293 4.64 -7.00 20.39
C LYS A 293 4.17 -7.90 21.54
N ARG A 294 4.70 -7.71 22.75
CA ARG A 294 4.27 -8.50 23.92
C ARG A 294 2.80 -8.25 24.29
N ARG A 295 2.31 -7.01 24.14
CA ARG A 295 0.90 -6.67 24.38
C ARG A 295 -0.02 -7.31 23.33
N GLU A 296 0.37 -7.22 22.07
CA GLU A 296 -0.36 -7.82 20.95
C GLU A 296 -0.40 -9.34 21.04
N GLU A 297 0.71 -9.96 21.46
CA GLU A 297 0.77 -11.41 21.68
C GLU A 297 -0.20 -11.85 22.78
N LYS A 298 -0.24 -11.14 23.90
CA LYS A 298 -1.20 -11.44 24.99
C LYS A 298 -2.65 -11.35 24.51
N VAL A 299 -2.99 -10.28 23.78
CA VAL A 299 -4.32 -10.09 23.21
C VAL A 299 -4.64 -11.19 22.19
N ARG A 300 -3.67 -11.61 21.38
CA ARG A 300 -3.83 -12.72 20.43
C ARG A 300 -4.13 -14.03 21.16
N ILE A 301 -3.33 -14.39 22.16
CA ILE A 301 -3.53 -15.61 22.97
C ILE A 301 -4.89 -15.58 23.67
N GLU A 302 -5.30 -14.44 24.22
CA GLU A 302 -6.60 -14.28 24.87
C GLU A 302 -7.76 -14.41 23.86
N ASN A 303 -7.63 -13.83 22.68
CA ASN A 303 -8.60 -13.96 21.60
C ASN A 303 -8.72 -15.41 21.10
N GLU A 304 -7.60 -16.12 20.98
CA GLU A 304 -7.56 -17.55 20.62
C GLU A 304 -8.23 -18.40 21.69
N ARG A 305 -7.93 -18.18 22.98
CA ARG A 305 -8.61 -18.86 24.10
C ARG A 305 -10.11 -18.59 24.10
N ASN A 306 -10.52 -17.34 23.94
CA ASN A 306 -11.93 -16.96 23.88
C ASN A 306 -12.63 -17.55 22.65
N ALA A 307 -11.94 -17.67 21.52
CA ALA A 307 -12.46 -18.34 20.33
C ALA A 307 -12.66 -19.84 20.58
N GLU A 308 -11.72 -20.49 21.26
CA GLU A 308 -11.82 -21.91 21.60
C GLU A 308 -12.95 -22.19 22.58
N ILE A 309 -13.10 -21.38 23.64
CA ILE A 309 -14.23 -21.47 24.58
C ILE A 309 -15.56 -21.31 23.81
N ARG A 310 -15.66 -20.33 22.90
CA ARG A 310 -16.86 -20.15 22.07
C ARG A 310 -17.15 -21.36 21.18
N ARG A 311 -16.12 -22.02 20.64
CA ARG A 311 -16.28 -23.25 19.85
C ARG A 311 -16.80 -24.39 20.72
N GLN A 312 -16.23 -24.59 21.90
CA GLN A 312 -16.67 -25.64 22.83
C GLN A 312 -18.12 -25.41 23.30
N ILE A 313 -18.50 -24.17 23.62
CA ILE A 313 -19.90 -23.83 23.97
C ILE A 313 -20.82 -24.13 22.79
N ARG A 314 -20.42 -23.79 21.56
CA ARG A 314 -21.22 -24.08 20.37
C ARG A 314 -21.37 -25.58 20.14
N GLN A 315 -20.30 -26.36 20.29
CA GLN A 315 -20.32 -27.82 20.17
C GLN A 315 -21.24 -28.43 21.23
N ARG A 316 -21.09 -28.06 22.50
CA ARG A 316 -21.98 -28.56 23.57
C ARG A 316 -23.45 -28.27 23.31
N LYS A 317 -23.78 -27.06 22.85
CA LYS A 317 -25.16 -26.70 22.48
C LYS A 317 -25.68 -27.51 21.30
N ASP A 318 -24.82 -27.80 20.33
CA ASP A 318 -25.15 -28.64 19.18
C ASP A 318 -25.39 -30.10 19.59
N ASP A 319 -24.51 -30.66 20.43
CA ASP A 319 -24.64 -32.01 20.97
C ASP A 319 -25.91 -32.16 21.84
N GLU A 320 -26.18 -31.18 22.71
CA GLU A 320 -27.41 -31.12 23.51
C GLU A 320 -28.66 -31.03 22.62
N ALA A 321 -28.63 -30.24 21.55
CA ALA A 321 -29.74 -30.14 20.61
C ALA A 321 -29.99 -31.47 19.86
N LYS A 322 -28.93 -32.21 19.52
CA LYS A 322 -29.04 -33.54 18.91
C LYS A 322 -29.66 -34.56 19.86
N GLU A 323 -29.25 -34.56 21.13
CA GLU A 323 -29.74 -35.49 22.15
C GLU A 323 -31.19 -35.19 22.57
N THR A 324 -31.55 -33.92 22.70
CA THR A 324 -32.89 -33.51 23.15
C THR A 324 -33.94 -33.49 22.04
N TYR A 325 -33.53 -33.55 20.76
CA TYR A 325 -34.46 -33.51 19.61
C TYR A 325 -35.60 -34.53 19.69
N PRO A 326 -35.36 -35.85 19.94
CA PRO A 326 -36.43 -36.84 20.00
C PRO A 326 -37.40 -36.56 21.16
N GLN A 327 -36.91 -36.02 22.28
CA GLN A 327 -37.74 -35.66 23.42
C GLN A 327 -38.64 -34.46 23.09
N ARG A 328 -38.06 -33.42 22.47
CA ARG A 328 -38.77 -32.20 22.07
C ARG A 328 -39.83 -32.48 21.00
N MET A 329 -39.51 -33.34 20.03
CA MET A 329 -40.40 -33.67 18.91
C MET A 329 -41.25 -34.93 19.15
N SER A 330 -41.14 -35.58 20.31
CA SER A 330 -41.81 -36.86 20.67
C SER A 330 -43.28 -36.96 20.28
N ARG A 331 -44.04 -35.87 20.42
CA ARG A 331 -45.48 -35.80 20.09
C ARG A 331 -45.82 -35.92 18.59
N TYR A 332 -44.82 -35.75 17.73
CA TYR A 332 -44.93 -35.74 16.27
C TYR A 332 -44.22 -36.93 15.61
N LEU A 333 -43.32 -37.63 16.30
CA LEU A 333 -42.45 -38.66 15.69
C LEU A 333 -43.22 -39.86 15.12
N ASP A 334 -44.45 -40.09 15.60
CA ASP A 334 -45.35 -41.15 15.13
C ASP A 334 -46.22 -40.72 13.93
N LEU A 335 -46.05 -39.51 13.41
CA LEU A 335 -46.83 -39.02 12.27
C LEU A 335 -46.33 -39.64 10.96
N VAL A 336 -47.26 -40.30 10.29
CA VAL A 336 -47.10 -40.83 8.93
C VAL A 336 -48.30 -40.38 8.11
N PHE A 337 -48.04 -39.74 6.97
CA PHE A 337 -49.08 -39.41 6.01
C PHE A 337 -48.86 -40.21 4.74
N SER A 338 -49.93 -40.83 4.23
CA SER A 338 -49.87 -41.59 2.99
C SER A 338 -51.10 -41.34 2.14
N ASP A 339 -50.91 -41.36 0.82
CA ASP A 339 -51.99 -41.40 -0.16
C ASP A 339 -52.00 -42.70 -0.98
N GLY A 340 -51.32 -43.73 -0.46
CA GLY A 340 -51.17 -45.05 -1.09
C GLY A 340 -49.97 -45.16 -2.05
N LEU A 341 -49.46 -44.05 -2.59
CA LEU A 341 -48.24 -44.03 -3.39
C LEU A 341 -47.07 -43.37 -2.66
N ILE A 342 -47.30 -42.19 -2.07
CA ILE A 342 -46.29 -41.40 -1.36
C ILE A 342 -46.52 -41.58 0.14
N GLU A 343 -45.44 -41.81 0.88
CA GLU A 343 -45.42 -41.80 2.34
C GLU A 343 -44.54 -40.64 2.82
N ILE A 344 -45.02 -39.90 3.83
CA ILE A 344 -44.33 -38.77 4.44
C ILE A 344 -44.17 -39.06 5.93
N THR A 345 -42.92 -39.16 6.37
CA THR A 345 -42.54 -39.50 7.74
C THR A 345 -41.70 -38.38 8.38
N VAL A 346 -41.75 -38.23 9.69
CA VAL A 346 -40.93 -37.26 10.43
C VAL A 346 -39.50 -37.78 10.58
N LEU A 347 -38.50 -36.91 10.39
CA LEU A 347 -37.10 -37.25 10.72
C LEU A 347 -36.98 -37.43 12.24
N GLN A 348 -36.50 -38.58 12.72
CA GLN A 348 -36.65 -38.94 14.13
C GLN A 348 -35.46 -38.53 14.99
N THR A 349 -34.27 -38.48 14.40
CA THR A 349 -33.00 -38.24 15.09
C THR A 349 -32.12 -37.29 14.28
N ALA A 350 -31.11 -36.67 14.93
CA ALA A 350 -30.13 -35.87 14.20
C ALA A 350 -29.37 -36.64 13.11
N GLU A 351 -29.24 -37.96 13.24
CA GLU A 351 -28.66 -38.83 12.21
C GLU A 351 -29.57 -38.92 10.98
N ASP A 352 -30.89 -38.90 11.15
CA ASP A 352 -31.83 -38.84 10.03
C ASP A 352 -31.69 -37.52 9.26
N PHE A 353 -31.47 -36.39 9.95
CA PHE A 353 -31.18 -35.12 9.28
C PHE A 353 -29.88 -35.18 8.48
N TYR A 354 -28.85 -35.87 8.99
CA TYR A 354 -27.58 -36.07 8.28
C TYR A 354 -27.80 -36.91 7.01
N ASN A 355 -28.46 -38.07 7.15
CA ASN A 355 -28.76 -38.98 6.04
C ASN A 355 -29.67 -38.33 4.99
N GLU A 356 -30.65 -37.53 5.42
CA GLU A 356 -31.52 -36.75 4.54
C GLU A 356 -30.71 -35.70 3.78
N GLY A 357 -29.84 -34.96 4.48
CA GLY A 357 -28.95 -33.96 3.88
C GLY A 357 -28.01 -34.53 2.82
N GLU A 358 -27.40 -35.68 3.09
CA GLU A 358 -26.52 -36.40 2.16
C GLU A 358 -27.28 -36.94 0.95
N ALA A 359 -28.45 -37.57 1.15
CA ALA A 359 -29.24 -38.17 0.08
C ALA A 359 -29.91 -37.13 -0.84
N MET A 360 -30.35 -36.00 -0.28
CA MET A 360 -31.08 -34.96 -0.99
C MET A 360 -30.19 -33.78 -1.42
N HIS A 361 -28.92 -33.77 -1.00
CA HIS A 361 -27.95 -32.70 -1.27
C HIS A 361 -28.44 -31.30 -0.82
N HIS A 362 -29.07 -31.22 0.36
CA HIS A 362 -29.55 -29.96 0.93
C HIS A 362 -29.10 -29.79 2.39
N CYS A 363 -29.06 -28.53 2.87
CA CYS A 363 -28.35 -28.16 4.09
C CYS A 363 -29.12 -28.38 5.41
N VAL A 364 -30.09 -29.31 5.49
CA VAL A 364 -30.94 -29.47 6.70
C VAL A 364 -30.14 -29.84 7.97
N TYR A 365 -29.09 -30.66 7.83
CA TYR A 365 -28.18 -30.99 8.93
C TYR A 365 -27.17 -29.87 9.20
N THR A 366 -26.52 -29.37 8.15
CA THR A 366 -25.50 -28.31 8.24
C THR A 366 -26.04 -27.01 8.86
N ASN A 367 -27.33 -26.72 8.65
CA ASN A 367 -28.02 -25.58 9.24
C ASN A 367 -28.69 -25.89 10.60
N ALA A 368 -28.40 -27.06 11.19
CA ALA A 368 -28.89 -27.51 12.49
C ALA A 368 -30.41 -27.40 12.65
N TYR A 369 -31.19 -27.90 11.68
CA TYR A 369 -32.66 -27.81 11.75
C TYR A 369 -33.23 -28.58 12.94
N TYR A 370 -32.57 -29.68 13.34
CA TYR A 370 -32.85 -30.39 14.58
C TYR A 370 -32.64 -29.54 15.84
N ALA A 371 -32.05 -28.35 15.78
CA ALA A 371 -31.93 -27.45 16.93
C ALA A 371 -33.08 -26.42 17.02
N LYS A 372 -33.88 -26.24 15.96
CA LYS A 372 -34.99 -25.29 15.94
C LYS A 372 -36.23 -25.84 16.66
N ASP A 373 -36.78 -25.08 17.60
CA ASP A 373 -37.95 -25.51 18.39
C ASP A 373 -39.26 -25.56 17.58
N ASN A 374 -39.41 -24.67 16.60
CA ASN A 374 -40.65 -24.53 15.83
C ASN A 374 -40.56 -25.10 14.40
N SER A 375 -39.57 -25.96 14.12
CA SER A 375 -39.36 -26.55 12.80
C SER A 375 -39.59 -28.06 12.87
N LEU A 376 -40.59 -28.54 12.15
CA LEU A 376 -40.82 -29.98 11.95
C LEU A 376 -40.39 -30.34 10.53
N VAL A 377 -39.41 -31.23 10.41
CA VAL A 377 -38.90 -31.68 9.11
C VAL A 377 -39.38 -33.10 8.83
N MET A 378 -39.94 -33.29 7.65
CA MET A 378 -40.50 -34.56 7.19
C MET A 378 -39.84 -34.97 5.87
N SER A 379 -39.64 -36.27 5.66
CA SER A 379 -39.15 -36.85 4.42
C SER A 379 -40.30 -37.52 3.66
N ALA A 380 -40.44 -37.22 2.39
CA ALA A 380 -41.38 -37.86 1.47
C ALA A 380 -40.66 -38.91 0.63
N HIS A 381 -41.20 -40.13 0.59
CA HIS A 381 -40.62 -41.25 -0.14
C HIS A 381 -41.67 -42.08 -0.89
N ILE A 382 -41.23 -42.75 -1.96
CA ILE A 382 -41.96 -43.82 -2.65
C ILE A 382 -41.11 -45.09 -2.52
N GLY A 383 -41.61 -46.08 -1.79
CA GLY A 383 -40.81 -47.23 -1.37
C GLY A 383 -39.59 -46.78 -0.56
N GLU A 384 -38.40 -47.26 -0.94
CA GLU A 384 -37.12 -46.89 -0.31
C GLU A 384 -36.51 -45.59 -0.84
N LYS A 385 -37.10 -44.97 -1.88
CA LYS A 385 -36.54 -43.79 -2.54
C LYS A 385 -37.12 -42.51 -1.95
N ARG A 386 -36.25 -41.66 -1.39
CA ARG A 386 -36.53 -40.27 -0.97
C ARG A 386 -36.78 -39.38 -2.18
N ILE A 387 -37.74 -38.46 -2.07
CA ILE A 387 -38.23 -37.63 -3.18
C ILE A 387 -38.18 -36.15 -2.84
N GLU A 388 -38.72 -35.75 -1.68
CA GLU A 388 -38.66 -34.38 -1.17
C GLU A 388 -38.57 -34.34 0.35
N THR A 389 -38.06 -33.22 0.85
CA THR A 389 -38.01 -32.90 2.27
C THR A 389 -38.84 -31.66 2.51
N VAL A 390 -39.72 -31.73 3.51
CA VAL A 390 -40.70 -30.69 3.83
C VAL A 390 -40.40 -30.15 5.22
N GLU A 391 -40.22 -28.83 5.35
CA GLU A 391 -40.14 -28.12 6.61
C GLU A 391 -41.47 -27.44 6.91
N ILE A 392 -42.02 -27.69 8.10
CA ILE A 392 -43.24 -27.10 8.60
C ILE A 392 -42.89 -26.19 9.77
N ASP A 393 -43.34 -24.94 9.70
CA ASP A 393 -43.31 -24.01 10.83
C ASP A 393 -44.46 -24.35 11.79
N LEU A 394 -44.12 -24.87 12.97
CA LEU A 394 -45.05 -25.25 14.02
C LEU A 394 -45.72 -24.05 14.71
N GLN A 395 -45.15 -22.85 14.61
CA GLN A 395 -45.71 -21.63 15.19
C GLN A 395 -46.85 -21.08 14.32
N HIS A 396 -46.63 -21.04 13.00
CA HIS A 396 -47.62 -20.52 12.04
C HIS A 396 -48.47 -21.62 11.40
N MET A 397 -48.16 -22.88 11.69
CA MET A 397 -48.78 -24.07 11.10
C MET A 397 -48.81 -24.00 9.56
N SER A 398 -47.66 -23.69 8.97
CA SER A 398 -47.50 -23.48 7.53
C SER A 398 -46.28 -24.20 7.00
N ILE A 399 -46.28 -24.55 5.72
CA ILE A 399 -45.12 -25.14 5.06
C ILE A 399 -44.12 -24.02 4.80
N SER A 400 -42.95 -24.07 5.43
CA SER A 400 -41.87 -23.09 5.23
C SER A 400 -41.14 -23.34 3.92
N GLN A 401 -40.90 -24.62 3.61
CA GLN A 401 -40.26 -25.05 2.36
C GLN A 401 -40.56 -26.52 2.09
N ALA A 402 -40.58 -26.89 0.81
CA ALA A 402 -40.68 -28.26 0.34
C ALA A 402 -39.81 -28.37 -0.91
N HIS A 403 -38.75 -29.17 -0.85
CA HIS A 403 -37.82 -29.31 -1.97
C HIS A 403 -37.30 -30.73 -2.10
N GLY A 404 -37.11 -31.16 -3.34
CA GLY A 404 -36.40 -32.38 -3.72
C GLY A 404 -34.89 -32.17 -3.80
N SER A 405 -34.22 -33.09 -4.50
CA SER A 405 -32.77 -33.07 -4.65
C SER A 405 -32.26 -31.74 -5.21
N HIS A 406 -31.15 -31.22 -4.67
CA HIS A 406 -30.55 -29.95 -5.10
C HIS A 406 -31.49 -28.72 -5.00
N ASN A 407 -32.41 -28.72 -4.03
CA ASN A 407 -33.43 -27.67 -3.84
C ASN A 407 -34.38 -27.48 -5.06
N GLN A 408 -34.59 -28.54 -5.84
CA GLN A 408 -35.50 -28.51 -7.00
C GLN A 408 -36.81 -29.24 -6.68
N ASN A 409 -37.92 -28.78 -7.27
CA ASN A 409 -39.20 -29.47 -7.12
C ASN A 409 -39.17 -30.82 -7.84
N SER A 410 -39.66 -31.86 -7.19
CA SER A 410 -39.87 -33.16 -7.81
C SER A 410 -41.12 -33.17 -8.69
N GLU A 411 -41.26 -34.22 -9.50
CA GLU A 411 -42.49 -34.48 -10.26
C GLU A 411 -43.74 -34.59 -9.35
N TYR A 412 -43.55 -34.92 -8.07
CA TYR A 412 -44.63 -35.10 -7.10
C TYR A 412 -44.83 -33.91 -6.15
N HIS A 413 -44.16 -32.79 -6.39
CA HIS A 413 -44.14 -31.62 -5.50
C HIS A 413 -45.53 -31.16 -5.07
N ASP A 414 -46.41 -30.86 -6.03
CA ASP A 414 -47.76 -30.36 -5.74
C ASP A 414 -48.60 -31.37 -4.94
N ARG A 415 -48.36 -32.67 -5.19
CA ARG A 415 -49.04 -33.77 -4.49
C ARG A 415 -48.55 -33.90 -3.05
N ILE A 416 -47.24 -33.76 -2.81
CA ILE A 416 -46.61 -33.76 -1.49
C ILE A 416 -47.10 -32.55 -0.67
N VAL A 417 -47.05 -31.35 -1.24
CA VAL A 417 -47.56 -30.12 -0.61
C VAL A 417 -49.03 -30.26 -0.25
N SER A 418 -49.87 -30.75 -1.17
CA SER A 418 -51.30 -30.96 -0.92
C SER A 418 -51.56 -32.01 0.16
N LEU A 419 -50.73 -33.07 0.23
CA LEU A 419 -50.84 -34.11 1.25
C LEU A 419 -50.50 -33.56 2.65
N VAL A 420 -49.43 -32.76 2.77
CA VAL A 420 -49.07 -32.10 4.02
C VAL A 420 -50.11 -31.06 4.42
N GLN A 421 -50.56 -30.21 3.48
CA GLN A 421 -51.57 -29.17 3.75
C GLN A 421 -52.88 -29.75 4.31
N ARG A 422 -53.37 -30.86 3.73
CA ARG A 422 -54.58 -31.55 4.22
C ARG A 422 -54.42 -32.09 5.65
N ASN A 423 -53.18 -32.41 6.06
CA ASN A 423 -52.88 -32.97 7.37
C ASN A 423 -52.36 -31.94 8.40
N LEU A 424 -52.15 -30.67 8.02
CA LEU A 424 -51.78 -29.60 8.96
C LEU A 424 -52.70 -29.50 10.19
N PRO A 425 -54.04 -29.64 10.08
CA PRO A 425 -54.91 -29.64 11.26
C PRO A 425 -54.63 -30.80 12.23
N ALA A 426 -54.16 -31.95 11.74
CA ALA A 426 -53.81 -33.09 12.60
C ALA A 426 -52.52 -32.81 13.38
N ILE A 427 -51.54 -32.16 12.73
CA ILE A 427 -50.31 -31.68 13.38
C ILE A 427 -50.66 -30.63 14.45
N ALA A 428 -51.53 -29.66 14.12
CA ALA A 428 -51.95 -28.62 15.06
C ALA A 428 -52.63 -29.18 16.33
N ARG A 429 -53.43 -30.25 16.19
CA ARG A 429 -54.09 -30.92 17.33
C ARG A 429 -53.08 -31.52 18.32
N ARG A 430 -51.93 -32.00 17.83
CA ARG A 430 -50.83 -32.52 18.68
C ARG A 430 -50.11 -31.38 19.43
N THR A 431 -50.10 -30.17 18.87
CA THR A 431 -49.58 -28.97 19.55
C THR A 431 -50.42 -28.58 20.77
N SER A 432 -51.77 -28.72 20.69
CA SER A 432 -52.70 -28.31 21.75
C SER A 432 -52.90 -29.32 22.89
N GLN A 433 -52.50 -30.58 22.71
CA GLN A 433 -52.53 -31.59 23.77
C GLN A 433 -51.35 -31.37 24.72
N LYS A 434 -51.62 -30.88 25.95
CA LYS A 434 -50.61 -30.82 27.02
C LYS A 434 -50.06 -32.24 27.30
N SER A 435 -48.74 -32.38 27.29
CA SER A 435 -48.05 -33.58 27.79
C SER A 435 -48.42 -33.80 29.26
N LYS A 436 -48.93 -34.98 29.61
CA LYS A 436 -49.27 -35.34 30.99
C LYS A 436 -48.07 -35.56 31.92
N ASN A 437 -46.83 -35.41 31.45
CA ASN A 437 -45.63 -35.56 32.29
C ASN A 437 -44.70 -34.36 32.10
N ALA A 438 -44.92 -33.30 32.90
CA ALA A 438 -43.92 -32.29 33.22
C ALA A 438 -44.29 -31.62 34.56
N ASP A 439 -44.49 -32.44 35.59
CA ASP A 439 -44.46 -32.02 36.99
C ASP A 439 -43.50 -32.94 37.74
N VAL A 440 -42.22 -32.62 37.69
CA VAL A 440 -41.31 -32.79 38.83
C VAL A 440 -40.39 -31.58 38.83
N ILE A 441 -40.85 -30.52 39.48
CA ILE A 441 -39.98 -29.56 40.15
C ILE A 441 -39.70 -30.18 41.53
N SER A 442 -38.43 -30.47 41.82
CA SER A 442 -37.96 -30.58 43.20
C SER A 442 -36.96 -29.47 43.47
N ALA A 443 -37.11 -28.87 44.66
CA ALA A 443 -36.38 -27.73 45.20
C ALA A 443 -34.85 -27.88 45.21
#